data_AF-A0A523BKF8-F1
#
_entry.id   AF-A0A523BKF8-F1
#
_cell.length_a   1.000
_cell.length_b   1.000
_cell.length_c   1.000
_cell.angle_alpha   90.00
_cell.angle_beta   90.00
_cell.angle_gamma   90.00
#
_symmetry.space_group_name_H-M   'P 1'
#
loop_
_entity.id
_entity.type
_entity.pdbx_description
1 polymer ?
#
loop_
_entity_poly.entity_id
_entity_poly.type
_entity_poly.pdbx_seq_one_letter_code
_entity_poly.pdbx_strand_id
1 'polypeptide(L)'
;MRGGLLEILVLGKPISWLDGVDVRTGEIVQRDHPQRGTSIAGRAIKIPHSIGSTVGAYTFFKLVRNKAAPRKIILEKPDSITMAAVLAGIPVEMEHEGPVEELKVEGVPENFVRYLEKEASFSSARGFVRINSVHLSGISYATIGEEGLDFLKKVSKDARFRVLATTNPAGMDLKRWRKMGIPEDFAEKQLRIVRLLLKMGAVPTFTCTPYLAGNLPTFGEHICWGESSAVSFVNSVIGARTNREGSIKGIVAATVGYTPLYGKHLDEERIPNLKVDMAGLKGFTEFSLAGYIIGREYPSAVPFVEGVHPSYEELKAFGAAAAASGGIELFHIEGFTPEAHIFSVSGNEKLKVEGSDIIEAREELSSYNGDPDLIAVGCPHLSMKELMYLAELSNGKRTKIKFWAFTSRSVLAQCQGTVKMLEKAGIEVYADTCMVVSPLEKIGFRRVVTNSAKAAKYLRDLRGLDVMILPLEEIVKRFFIS
;
A
#
# COMPACT_ATOMS: atom_id res chain seq x y z
N MET A 1 -44.94 17.71 -7.23
CA MET A 1 -43.56 17.41 -7.65
C MET A 1 -42.71 18.66 -7.43
N ARG A 2 -41.99 18.74 -6.31
CA ARG A 2 -41.01 19.81 -6.04
C ARG A 2 -39.63 19.22 -6.32
N GLY A 3 -39.00 19.66 -7.40
CA GLY A 3 -37.59 19.39 -7.67
C GLY A 3 -36.75 20.15 -6.64
N GLY A 4 -36.36 19.48 -5.56
CA GLY A 4 -35.35 19.99 -4.66
C GLY A 4 -34.00 19.91 -5.37
N LEU A 5 -33.28 21.03 -5.42
CA LEU A 5 -31.84 21.04 -5.67
C LEU A 5 -31.22 19.98 -4.76
N LEU A 6 -30.78 18.86 -5.33
CA LEU A 6 -30.15 17.78 -4.57
C LEU A 6 -28.83 18.33 -4.01
N GLU A 7 -28.89 18.75 -2.75
CA GLU A 7 -27.79 19.33 -1.96
C GLU A 7 -26.52 18.46 -2.11
N ILE A 8 -25.41 19.11 -2.44
CA ILE A 8 -24.10 18.46 -2.54
C ILE A 8 -23.56 18.31 -1.12
N LEU A 9 -23.25 17.08 -0.71
CA LEU A 9 -22.58 16.82 0.56
C LEU A 9 -21.09 17.11 0.40
N VAL A 10 -20.62 18.22 0.97
CA VAL A 10 -19.20 18.59 1.00
C VAL A 10 -18.53 17.91 2.19
N LEU A 11 -17.50 17.10 1.95
CA LEU A 11 -16.68 16.48 2.99
C LEU A 11 -15.52 17.41 3.37
N GLY A 12 -15.40 17.71 4.66
CA GLY A 12 -14.42 18.69 5.17
C GLY A 12 -13.02 18.11 5.34
N LYS A 13 -12.85 16.80 5.18
CA LYS A 13 -11.58 16.10 5.24
C LYS A 13 -11.52 15.01 4.16
N PRO A 14 -10.31 14.53 3.80
CA PRO A 14 -10.14 13.36 2.97
C PRO A 14 -10.78 12.10 3.59
N ILE A 15 -11.21 11.18 2.74
CA ILE A 15 -11.84 9.92 3.15
C ILE A 15 -11.03 8.70 2.70
N SER A 16 -10.95 7.69 3.56
CA SER A 16 -10.45 6.38 3.17
C SER A 16 -11.57 5.55 2.56
N TRP A 17 -11.42 5.16 1.30
CA TRP A 17 -12.38 4.27 0.65
C TRP A 17 -12.29 2.82 1.15
N LEU A 18 -11.17 2.42 1.75
CA LEU A 18 -11.01 1.03 2.20
C LEU A 18 -11.81 0.72 3.47
N ASP A 19 -11.74 1.61 4.46
CA ASP A 19 -12.24 1.41 5.82
C ASP A 19 -13.04 2.61 6.37
N GLY A 20 -13.14 3.71 5.63
CA GLY A 20 -13.82 4.93 6.07
C GLY A 20 -15.31 5.01 5.74
N VAL A 21 -15.84 4.08 4.94
CA VAL A 21 -17.26 4.02 4.53
C VAL A 21 -17.80 2.60 4.71
N ASP A 22 -18.94 2.47 5.40
CA ASP A 22 -19.68 1.22 5.45
C ASP A 22 -20.28 0.92 4.06
N VAL A 23 -19.79 -0.14 3.43
CA VAL A 23 -20.20 -0.52 2.07
C VAL A 23 -21.67 -0.94 1.94
N ARG A 24 -22.36 -1.23 3.04
CA ARG A 24 -23.77 -1.66 3.07
C ARG A 24 -24.71 -0.48 3.15
N THR A 25 -24.36 0.55 3.92
CA THR A 25 -25.24 1.70 4.22
C THR A 25 -24.79 2.99 3.53
N GLY A 26 -23.53 3.06 3.10
CA GLY A 26 -22.89 4.28 2.61
C GLY A 26 -22.55 5.26 3.74
N GLU A 27 -22.65 4.84 5.01
CA GLU A 27 -22.33 5.69 6.16
C GLU A 27 -20.83 5.91 6.29
N ILE A 28 -20.42 7.16 6.53
CA ILE A 28 -19.04 7.51 6.86
C ILE A 28 -18.74 7.01 8.28
N VAL A 29 -17.86 6.03 8.41
CA VAL A 29 -17.46 5.41 9.69
C VAL A 29 -16.06 5.81 10.15
N GLN A 30 -15.28 6.49 9.30
CA GLN A 30 -13.95 7.00 9.61
C GLN A 30 -13.95 7.83 10.91
N ARG A 31 -13.19 7.38 11.91
CA ARG A 31 -13.26 7.86 13.30
C ARG A 31 -13.15 9.38 13.44
N ASP A 32 -12.20 9.99 12.75
CA ASP A 32 -11.84 11.42 12.90
C ASP A 32 -12.39 12.31 11.78
N HIS A 33 -13.38 11.81 11.03
CA HIS A 33 -14.00 12.54 9.93
C HIS A 33 -15.16 13.42 10.45
N PRO A 34 -15.23 14.73 10.11
CA PRO A 34 -16.25 15.63 10.65
C PRO A 34 -17.69 15.21 10.32
N GLN A 35 -17.88 14.60 9.14
CA GLN A 35 -19.16 14.08 8.67
C GLN A 35 -19.43 12.61 9.08
N ARG A 36 -18.72 12.04 10.06
CA ARG A 36 -18.97 10.67 10.55
C ARG A 36 -20.44 10.51 10.96
N GLY A 37 -21.04 9.36 10.60
CA GLY A 37 -22.46 9.07 10.79
C GLY A 37 -23.37 9.57 9.65
N THR A 38 -22.84 10.33 8.69
CA THR A 38 -23.59 10.77 7.50
C THR A 38 -23.46 9.75 6.38
N SER A 39 -24.57 9.45 5.69
CA SER A 39 -24.55 8.56 4.51
C SER A 39 -24.31 9.34 3.21
N ILE A 40 -23.46 8.77 2.34
CA ILE A 40 -23.19 9.23 0.97
C ILE A 40 -24.18 8.65 -0.06
N ALA A 41 -24.98 7.65 0.33
CA ALA A 41 -25.83 6.89 -0.59
C ALA A 41 -26.82 7.79 -1.33
N GLY A 42 -26.81 7.70 -2.67
CA GLY A 42 -27.69 8.49 -3.55
C GLY A 42 -27.39 9.99 -3.58
N ARG A 43 -26.38 10.50 -2.86
CA ARG A 43 -26.01 11.92 -2.83
C ARG A 43 -24.94 12.26 -3.86
N ALA A 44 -24.89 13.52 -4.28
CA ALA A 44 -23.68 14.04 -4.90
C ALA A 44 -22.73 14.44 -3.76
N ILE A 45 -21.49 14.00 -3.82
CA ILE A 45 -20.50 14.32 -2.79
C ILE A 45 -19.34 15.12 -3.40
N LYS A 46 -18.83 16.11 -2.68
CA LYS A 46 -17.57 16.79 -2.99
C LYS A 46 -16.53 16.39 -1.95
N ILE A 47 -15.37 15.89 -2.40
CA ILE A 47 -14.30 15.42 -1.52
C ILE A 47 -12.96 16.06 -1.90
N PRO A 48 -12.07 16.33 -0.92
CA PRO A 48 -10.75 16.88 -1.22
C PRO A 48 -9.89 15.92 -2.05
N HIS A 49 -9.70 14.71 -1.54
CA HIS A 49 -8.99 13.58 -2.15
C HIS A 49 -9.23 12.34 -1.26
N SER A 50 -8.70 11.18 -1.66
CA SER A 50 -8.73 9.98 -0.84
C SER A 50 -7.45 9.77 -0.04
N ILE A 51 -7.56 9.10 1.10
CA ILE A 51 -6.43 8.65 1.92
C ILE A 51 -6.47 7.13 2.10
N GLY A 52 -5.42 6.57 2.70
CA GLY A 52 -5.37 5.12 2.95
C GLY A 52 -5.11 4.28 1.71
N SER A 53 -5.18 2.96 1.83
CA SER A 53 -4.61 2.05 0.83
C SER A 53 -5.22 2.16 -0.58
N THR A 54 -4.39 2.00 -1.62
CA THR A 54 -4.80 2.03 -3.05
C THR A 54 -5.81 0.96 -3.45
N VAL A 55 -6.02 -0.02 -2.57
CA VAL A 55 -7.00 -1.11 -2.71
C VAL A 55 -8.43 -0.65 -2.42
N GLY A 56 -8.62 0.56 -1.85
CA GLY A 56 -9.93 1.17 -1.63
C GLY A 56 -10.73 1.37 -2.93
N ALA A 57 -10.09 1.35 -4.10
CA ALA A 57 -10.75 1.41 -5.40
C ALA A 57 -11.80 0.28 -5.61
N TYR A 58 -11.63 -0.89 -4.99
CA TYR A 58 -12.61 -1.98 -5.09
C TYR A 58 -13.92 -1.70 -4.31
N THR A 59 -13.90 -0.76 -3.37
CA THR A 59 -15.08 -0.38 -2.55
C THR A 59 -16.20 0.18 -3.41
N PHE A 60 -15.90 0.87 -4.53
CA PHE A 60 -16.93 1.41 -5.41
C PHE A 60 -17.84 0.33 -5.99
N PHE A 61 -17.29 -0.81 -6.38
CA PHE A 61 -18.09 -1.94 -6.87
C PHE A 61 -19.00 -2.53 -5.78
N LYS A 62 -18.52 -2.54 -4.52
CA LYS A 62 -19.32 -2.96 -3.34
C LYS A 62 -20.47 -1.99 -3.08
N LEU A 63 -20.18 -0.69 -3.08
CA LEU A 63 -21.19 0.35 -2.87
C LEU A 63 -22.29 0.32 -3.93
N VAL A 64 -21.92 0.15 -5.21
CA VAL A 64 -22.90 0.06 -6.31
C VAL A 64 -23.78 -1.18 -6.13
N ARG A 65 -23.19 -2.35 -5.85
CA ARG A 65 -23.95 -3.58 -5.62
C ARG A 65 -24.94 -3.45 -4.47
N ASN A 66 -24.54 -2.80 -3.39
CA ASN A 66 -25.38 -2.61 -2.20
C ASN A 66 -26.36 -1.43 -2.31
N LYS A 67 -26.40 -0.73 -3.46
CA LYS A 67 -27.20 0.50 -3.64
C LYS A 67 -26.86 1.60 -2.61
N ALA A 68 -25.62 1.60 -2.14
CA ALA A 68 -25.07 2.52 -1.16
C ALA A 68 -24.11 3.55 -1.77
N ALA A 69 -23.90 3.49 -3.10
CA ALA A 69 -23.03 4.41 -3.81
C ALA A 69 -23.58 5.85 -3.85
N PRO A 70 -22.69 6.85 -3.86
CA PRO A 70 -23.09 8.20 -4.22
C PRO A 70 -23.57 8.22 -5.68
N ARG A 71 -24.48 9.15 -6.00
CA ARG A 71 -24.93 9.35 -7.40
C ARG A 71 -23.84 9.99 -8.28
N LYS A 72 -22.91 10.71 -7.65
CA LYS A 72 -21.77 11.39 -8.28
C LYS A 72 -20.72 11.75 -7.23
N ILE A 73 -19.44 11.73 -7.62
CA ILE A 73 -18.30 12.22 -6.84
C ILE A 73 -17.70 13.43 -7.55
N ILE A 74 -17.42 14.50 -6.81
CA ILE A 74 -16.72 15.69 -7.28
C ILE A 74 -15.39 15.76 -6.52
N LEU A 75 -14.28 15.70 -7.24
CA LEU A 75 -12.93 15.78 -6.69
C LEU A 75 -12.43 17.23 -6.67
N GLU A 76 -11.78 17.65 -5.58
CA GLU A 76 -11.06 18.93 -5.54
C GLU A 76 -9.66 18.82 -6.15
N LYS A 77 -9.04 17.64 -6.05
CA LYS A 77 -7.72 17.33 -6.58
C LYS A 77 -7.70 15.98 -7.32
N PRO A 78 -6.77 15.77 -8.26
CA PRO A 78 -6.63 14.50 -8.95
C PRO A 78 -6.37 13.36 -7.96
N ASP A 79 -7.12 12.27 -8.08
CA ASP A 79 -7.03 11.13 -7.16
C ASP A 79 -7.23 9.80 -7.90
N SER A 80 -6.11 9.12 -8.16
CA SER A 80 -6.04 7.86 -8.93
C SER A 80 -6.90 6.73 -8.33
N ILE A 81 -7.13 6.74 -7.01
CA ILE A 81 -7.93 5.73 -6.32
C ILE A 81 -9.42 5.96 -6.59
N THR A 82 -9.90 7.19 -6.43
CA THR A 82 -11.30 7.59 -6.62
C THR A 82 -11.71 7.55 -8.07
N MET A 83 -10.77 7.77 -9.00
CA MET A 83 -11.02 7.62 -10.44
C MET A 83 -11.59 6.24 -10.81
N ALA A 84 -11.25 5.19 -10.06
CA ALA A 84 -11.80 3.84 -10.26
C ALA A 84 -13.34 3.78 -10.19
N ALA A 85 -13.98 4.73 -9.51
CA ALA A 85 -15.43 4.84 -9.44
C ALA A 85 -16.09 4.95 -10.83
N VAL A 86 -15.40 5.55 -11.81
CA VAL A 86 -15.83 5.63 -13.22
C VAL A 86 -16.06 4.24 -13.80
N LEU A 87 -15.17 3.28 -13.52
CA LEU A 87 -15.29 1.90 -14.00
C LEU A 87 -16.33 1.08 -13.22
N ALA A 88 -16.71 1.53 -12.02
CA ALA A 88 -17.85 1.00 -11.28
C ALA A 88 -19.20 1.59 -11.74
N GLY A 89 -19.19 2.57 -12.66
CA GLY A 89 -20.40 3.25 -13.15
C GLY A 89 -20.85 4.44 -12.31
N ILE A 90 -20.00 4.95 -11.42
CA ILE A 90 -20.24 6.17 -10.64
C ILE A 90 -19.60 7.34 -11.39
N PRO A 91 -20.37 8.38 -11.78
CA PRO A 91 -19.80 9.59 -12.36
C PRO A 91 -18.81 10.27 -11.40
N VAL A 92 -17.64 10.63 -11.93
CA VAL A 92 -16.64 11.45 -11.24
C VAL A 92 -16.43 12.73 -12.05
N GLU A 93 -16.39 13.89 -11.41
CA GLU A 93 -16.17 15.20 -12.02
C GLU A 93 -15.09 15.97 -11.23
N MET A 94 -14.47 16.95 -11.87
CA MET A 94 -13.61 17.94 -11.22
C MET A 94 -14.06 19.34 -11.64
N GLU A 95 -13.84 20.34 -10.77
CA GLU A 95 -14.17 21.74 -11.09
C GLU A 95 -13.31 22.29 -12.24
N HIS A 96 -12.10 21.74 -12.40
CA HIS A 96 -11.17 22.10 -13.44
C HIS A 96 -10.70 20.85 -14.18
N GLU A 97 -10.84 20.89 -15.50
CA GLU A 97 -10.43 19.85 -16.43
C GLU A 97 -9.43 20.47 -17.42
N GLY A 98 -8.26 19.86 -17.53
CA GLY A 98 -7.23 20.25 -18.49
C GLY A 98 -7.48 19.66 -19.88
N PRO A 99 -6.89 20.26 -20.94
CA PRO A 99 -6.92 19.66 -22.27
C PRO A 99 -6.20 18.30 -22.26
N VAL A 100 -6.71 17.36 -23.05
CA VAL A 100 -6.15 16.00 -23.16
C VAL A 100 -5.89 15.68 -24.61
N GLU A 101 -4.67 15.23 -24.88
CA GLU A 101 -4.34 14.60 -26.15
C GLU A 101 -4.99 13.22 -26.24
N GLU A 102 -5.61 12.89 -27.36
CA GLU A 102 -6.22 11.57 -27.57
C GLU A 102 -5.18 10.44 -27.46
N LEU A 103 -5.44 9.45 -26.61
CA LEU A 103 -4.55 8.30 -26.43
C LEU A 103 -4.85 7.22 -27.46
N LYS A 104 -4.12 7.24 -28.58
CA LYS A 104 -4.31 6.30 -29.69
C LYS A 104 -3.63 4.96 -29.42
N VAL A 105 -4.38 4.02 -28.84
CA VAL A 105 -3.93 2.64 -28.60
C VAL A 105 -4.95 1.64 -29.12
N GLU A 106 -4.54 0.78 -30.04
CA GLU A 106 -5.40 -0.25 -30.62
C GLU A 106 -5.39 -1.56 -29.81
N GLY A 107 -6.44 -2.37 -29.98
CA GLY A 107 -6.55 -3.72 -29.41
C GLY A 107 -6.70 -3.76 -27.88
N VAL A 108 -7.16 -2.66 -27.27
CA VAL A 108 -7.46 -2.55 -25.83
C VAL A 108 -8.92 -2.15 -25.62
N PRO A 109 -9.51 -2.44 -24.46
CA PRO A 109 -10.86 -1.98 -24.15
C PRO A 109 -10.98 -0.45 -24.22
N GLU A 110 -11.95 0.06 -24.97
CA GLU A 110 -12.14 1.51 -25.16
C GLU A 110 -12.39 2.26 -23.85
N ASN A 111 -13.11 1.63 -22.91
CA ASN A 111 -13.35 2.19 -21.58
C ASN A 111 -12.07 2.34 -20.73
N PHE A 112 -11.00 1.61 -21.05
CA PHE A 112 -9.70 1.76 -20.38
C PHE A 112 -8.93 2.97 -20.91
N VAL A 113 -9.01 3.24 -22.22
CA VAL A 113 -8.45 4.45 -22.83
C VAL A 113 -9.16 5.68 -22.27
N ARG A 114 -10.50 5.70 -22.33
CA ARG A 114 -11.31 6.79 -21.78
C ARG A 114 -11.08 7.04 -20.29
N TYR A 115 -10.81 5.98 -19.52
CA TYR A 115 -10.43 6.12 -18.11
C TYR A 115 -9.14 6.93 -17.94
N LEU A 116 -8.09 6.58 -18.70
CA LEU A 116 -6.79 7.27 -18.61
C LEU A 116 -6.87 8.68 -19.17
N GLU A 117 -7.64 8.92 -20.24
CA GLU A 117 -7.90 10.27 -20.77
C GLU A 117 -8.60 11.15 -19.74
N LYS A 118 -9.59 10.61 -19.04
CA LYS A 118 -10.27 11.35 -17.99
C LYS A 118 -9.33 11.68 -16.83
N GLU A 119 -8.51 10.72 -16.41
CA GLU A 119 -7.49 10.97 -15.38
C GLU A 119 -6.44 12.00 -15.83
N ALA A 120 -6.02 11.96 -17.10
CA ALA A 120 -5.11 12.95 -17.68
C ALA A 120 -5.73 14.36 -17.66
N SER A 121 -7.02 14.48 -17.97
CA SER A 121 -7.74 15.76 -17.93
C SER A 121 -7.75 16.32 -16.51
N PHE A 122 -8.15 15.49 -15.55
CA PHE A 122 -8.28 15.86 -14.15
C PHE A 122 -6.94 16.31 -13.57
N SER A 123 -5.87 15.61 -13.95
CA SER A 123 -4.51 15.90 -13.51
C SER A 123 -3.80 16.99 -14.30
N SER A 124 -4.43 17.54 -15.35
CA SER A 124 -3.76 18.44 -16.31
C SER A 124 -2.42 17.87 -16.79
N ALA A 125 -2.41 16.57 -17.09
CA ALA A 125 -1.20 15.83 -17.45
C ALA A 125 -0.55 16.39 -18.72
N ARG A 126 0.78 16.29 -18.79
CA ARG A 126 1.60 16.66 -19.96
C ARG A 126 1.57 15.56 -21.04
N GLY A 127 0.38 15.04 -21.33
CA GLY A 127 0.16 13.88 -22.19
C GLY A 127 0.33 12.55 -21.47
N PHE A 128 0.80 11.54 -22.20
CA PHE A 128 0.95 10.17 -21.71
C PHE A 128 2.39 9.70 -21.87
N VAL A 129 2.83 8.86 -20.93
CA VAL A 129 4.14 8.23 -20.98
C VAL A 129 4.00 6.72 -21.05
N ARG A 130 4.81 6.10 -21.91
CA ARG A 130 4.90 4.64 -21.97
C ARG A 130 5.52 4.14 -20.67
N ILE A 131 4.92 3.10 -20.11
CA ILE A 131 5.44 2.45 -18.90
C ILE A 131 6.06 1.10 -19.25
N ASN A 132 7.09 0.72 -18.49
CA ASN A 132 7.76 -0.56 -18.68
C ASN A 132 7.28 -1.66 -17.73
N SER A 133 6.79 -1.29 -16.55
CA SER A 133 6.22 -2.24 -15.60
C SER A 133 5.06 -1.67 -14.79
N VAL A 134 4.26 -2.61 -14.29
CA VAL A 134 3.19 -2.40 -13.32
C VAL A 134 3.41 -3.33 -12.14
N HIS A 135 3.10 -2.86 -10.94
CA HIS A 135 2.96 -3.71 -9.77
C HIS A 135 1.53 -3.68 -9.25
N LEU A 136 0.80 -4.77 -9.50
CA LEU A 136 -0.64 -4.91 -9.25
C LEU A 136 -0.91 -5.04 -7.74
N SER A 137 -1.53 -4.02 -7.15
CA SER A 137 -1.96 -4.02 -5.75
C SER A 137 -3.39 -4.58 -5.56
N GLY A 138 -3.77 -4.86 -4.31
CA GLY A 138 -5.15 -5.23 -3.98
C GLY A 138 -5.62 -6.58 -4.49
N ILE A 139 -4.74 -7.58 -4.56
CA ILE A 139 -5.09 -8.91 -5.07
C ILE A 139 -5.55 -9.91 -3.99
N SER A 140 -5.50 -9.50 -2.71
CA SER A 140 -5.99 -10.32 -1.61
C SER A 140 -7.52 -10.37 -1.63
N TYR A 141 -8.11 -11.56 -1.49
CA TYR A 141 -9.55 -11.73 -1.39
C TYR A 141 -10.15 -10.89 -0.25
N ALA A 142 -9.39 -10.69 0.84
CA ALA A 142 -9.82 -9.87 1.96
C ALA A 142 -10.05 -8.40 1.58
N THR A 143 -9.32 -7.86 0.61
CA THR A 143 -9.44 -6.46 0.19
C THR A 143 -10.32 -6.32 -1.05
N ILE A 144 -10.05 -7.09 -2.10
CA ILE A 144 -10.78 -7.04 -3.37
C ILE A 144 -12.25 -7.46 -3.23
N GLY A 145 -12.53 -8.44 -2.36
CA GLY A 145 -13.88 -8.99 -2.17
C GLY A 145 -14.46 -9.70 -3.40
N GLU A 146 -15.75 -10.03 -3.30
CA GLU A 146 -16.47 -10.74 -4.37
C GLU A 146 -16.66 -9.84 -5.60
N GLU A 147 -16.92 -8.56 -5.38
CA GLU A 147 -17.24 -7.59 -6.44
C GLU A 147 -16.02 -7.27 -7.29
N GLY A 148 -14.85 -7.12 -6.66
CA GLY A 148 -13.60 -6.96 -7.40
C GLY A 148 -13.19 -8.25 -8.13
N LEU A 149 -13.52 -9.43 -7.58
CA LEU A 149 -13.35 -10.70 -8.29
C LEU A 149 -14.27 -10.78 -9.53
N ASP A 150 -15.52 -10.35 -9.42
CA ASP A 150 -16.45 -10.29 -10.56
C ASP A 150 -15.97 -9.29 -11.62
N PHE A 151 -15.44 -8.14 -11.21
CA PHE A 151 -14.77 -7.19 -12.11
C PHE A 151 -13.60 -7.85 -12.84
N LEU A 152 -12.67 -8.48 -12.12
CA LEU A 152 -11.54 -9.19 -12.73
C LEU A 152 -12.00 -10.29 -13.70
N LYS A 153 -13.06 -11.02 -13.35
CA LYS A 153 -13.63 -12.05 -14.23
C LYS A 153 -14.11 -11.45 -15.55
N LYS A 154 -14.79 -10.29 -15.52
CA LYS A 154 -15.26 -9.58 -16.72
C LYS A 154 -14.07 -9.12 -17.57
N VAL A 155 -13.14 -8.39 -16.95
CA VAL A 155 -11.97 -7.81 -17.64
C VAL A 155 -11.05 -8.88 -18.23
N SER A 156 -10.86 -10.02 -17.55
CA SER A 156 -10.00 -11.12 -18.01
C SER A 156 -10.46 -11.84 -19.30
N LYS A 157 -11.67 -11.52 -19.80
CA LYS A 157 -12.14 -12.04 -21.09
C LYS A 157 -11.37 -11.38 -22.23
N ASP A 158 -11.34 -10.05 -22.21
CA ASP A 158 -10.95 -9.23 -23.36
C ASP A 158 -9.62 -8.49 -23.17
N ALA A 159 -9.16 -8.30 -21.92
CA ALA A 159 -7.91 -7.63 -21.61
C ALA A 159 -6.74 -8.61 -21.42
N ARG A 160 -5.56 -8.22 -21.89
CA ARG A 160 -4.26 -8.87 -21.64
C ARG A 160 -3.23 -7.81 -21.30
N PHE A 161 -2.32 -8.13 -20.39
CA PHE A 161 -1.24 -7.23 -20.00
C PHE A 161 -0.17 -7.17 -21.09
N ARG A 162 0.23 -5.95 -21.44
CA ARG A 162 1.20 -5.63 -22.50
C ARG A 162 2.56 -5.21 -21.96
N VAL A 163 2.65 -4.98 -20.66
CA VAL A 163 3.87 -4.59 -19.93
C VAL A 163 4.11 -5.59 -18.79
N LEU A 164 5.33 -5.60 -18.24
CA LEU A 164 5.66 -6.47 -17.11
C LEU A 164 4.73 -6.16 -15.92
N ALA A 165 3.79 -7.06 -15.62
CA ALA A 165 2.84 -6.89 -14.53
C ALA A 165 3.16 -7.86 -13.39
N THR A 166 3.82 -7.39 -12.33
CA THR A 166 4.08 -8.20 -11.14
C THR A 166 2.94 -8.08 -10.12
N THR A 167 2.91 -8.97 -9.13
CA THR A 167 1.78 -9.14 -8.20
C THR A 167 2.18 -8.85 -6.76
N ASN A 168 1.37 -8.06 -6.07
CA ASN A 168 1.45 -7.82 -4.62
C ASN A 168 1.03 -9.09 -3.84
N PRO A 169 1.18 -9.18 -2.50
CA PRO A 169 0.83 -10.39 -1.77
C PRO A 169 -0.67 -10.73 -1.87
N ALA A 170 -0.93 -12.02 -2.00
CA ALA A 170 -2.24 -12.62 -1.85
C ALA A 170 -2.68 -12.65 -0.37
N GLY A 171 -3.94 -12.96 -0.10
CA GLY A 171 -4.47 -13.06 1.26
C GLY A 171 -4.08 -14.33 2.03
N MET A 172 -3.20 -15.17 1.46
CA MET A 172 -2.71 -16.39 2.08
C MET A 172 -1.46 -16.92 1.38
N ASP A 173 -0.67 -17.77 2.03
CA ASP A 173 0.38 -18.51 1.35
C ASP A 173 -0.23 -19.51 0.37
N LEU A 174 0.00 -19.32 -0.93
CA LEU A 174 -0.63 -20.12 -1.98
C LEU A 174 -0.33 -21.64 -1.91
N LYS A 175 0.71 -22.06 -1.18
CA LYS A 175 1.08 -23.47 -0.95
C LYS A 175 0.75 -23.94 0.46
N ARG A 176 0.97 -23.10 1.47
CA ARG A 176 0.89 -23.46 2.90
C ARG A 176 -0.33 -22.90 3.64
N TRP A 177 -1.32 -22.33 2.94
CA TRP A 177 -2.49 -21.70 3.57
C TRP A 177 -3.29 -22.63 4.50
N ARG A 178 -3.34 -23.95 4.24
CA ARG A 178 -3.97 -24.90 5.18
C ARG A 178 -3.25 -24.93 6.53
N LYS A 179 -1.92 -24.85 6.53
CA LYS A 179 -1.11 -24.78 7.76
C LYS A 179 -1.34 -23.46 8.50
N MET A 180 -1.57 -22.38 7.76
CA MET A 180 -1.99 -21.09 8.35
C MET A 180 -3.40 -21.17 8.97
N GLY A 181 -4.20 -22.19 8.67
CA GLY A 181 -5.59 -22.31 9.13
C GLY A 181 -6.58 -21.48 8.30
N ILE A 182 -6.22 -21.10 7.07
CA ILE A 182 -7.10 -20.30 6.20
C ILE A 182 -8.32 -21.14 5.79
N PRO A 183 -9.55 -20.59 5.92
CA PRO A 183 -10.77 -21.28 5.50
C PRO A 183 -10.78 -21.64 4.01
N GLU A 184 -11.36 -22.81 3.68
CA GLU A 184 -11.42 -23.35 2.31
C GLU A 184 -12.17 -22.39 1.34
N ASP A 185 -13.26 -21.76 1.79
CA ASP A 185 -14.03 -20.81 0.98
C ASP A 185 -13.22 -19.55 0.65
N PHE A 186 -12.42 -19.05 1.59
CA PHE A 186 -11.49 -17.95 1.35
C PHE A 186 -10.40 -18.37 0.36
N ALA A 187 -9.84 -19.56 0.55
CA ALA A 187 -8.76 -20.08 -0.28
C ALA A 187 -9.19 -20.29 -1.74
N GLU A 188 -10.37 -20.86 -1.96
CA GLU A 188 -10.92 -21.08 -3.31
C GLU A 188 -11.03 -19.75 -4.08
N LYS A 189 -11.60 -18.72 -3.44
CA LYS A 189 -11.80 -17.41 -4.06
C LYS A 189 -10.47 -16.68 -4.29
N GLN A 190 -9.55 -16.77 -3.34
CA GLN A 190 -8.19 -16.23 -3.52
C GLN A 190 -7.47 -16.88 -4.70
N LEU A 191 -7.55 -18.21 -4.84
CA LEU A 191 -6.94 -18.92 -5.96
C LEU A 191 -7.60 -18.55 -7.29
N ARG A 192 -8.90 -18.25 -7.29
CA ARG A 192 -9.59 -17.77 -8.49
C ARG A 192 -9.08 -16.40 -8.92
N ILE A 193 -8.84 -15.46 -8.00
CA ILE A 193 -8.20 -14.16 -8.31
C ILE A 193 -6.83 -14.39 -8.94
N VAL A 194 -6.00 -15.24 -8.32
CA VAL A 194 -4.67 -15.58 -8.84
C VAL A 194 -4.75 -16.11 -10.28
N ARG A 195 -5.60 -17.10 -10.54
CA ARG A 195 -5.77 -17.68 -11.89
C ARG A 195 -6.17 -16.63 -12.93
N LEU A 196 -7.07 -15.71 -12.59
CA LEU A 196 -7.51 -14.66 -13.52
C LEU A 196 -6.37 -13.69 -13.86
N LEU A 197 -5.58 -13.26 -12.87
CA LEU A 197 -4.43 -12.39 -13.10
C LEU A 197 -3.36 -13.08 -13.94
N LEU A 198 -3.05 -14.35 -13.67
CA LEU A 198 -2.09 -15.12 -14.48
C LEU A 198 -2.58 -15.31 -15.91
N LYS A 199 -3.88 -15.59 -16.10
CA LYS A 199 -4.50 -15.67 -17.44
C LYS A 199 -4.35 -14.36 -18.22
N MET A 200 -4.38 -13.22 -17.54
CA MET A 200 -4.18 -11.91 -18.15
C MET A 200 -2.70 -11.60 -18.46
N GLY A 201 -1.76 -12.40 -17.95
CA GLY A 201 -0.32 -12.23 -18.19
C GLY A 201 0.48 -11.74 -16.98
N ALA A 202 -0.09 -11.76 -15.77
CA ALA A 202 0.65 -11.37 -14.57
C ALA A 202 1.78 -12.34 -14.23
N VAL A 203 2.88 -11.82 -13.71
CA VAL A 203 3.99 -12.60 -13.16
C VAL A 203 3.70 -12.90 -11.67
N PRO A 204 3.79 -14.19 -11.25
CA PRO A 204 3.43 -14.64 -9.90
C PRO A 204 4.52 -14.32 -8.84
N THR A 205 4.84 -13.04 -8.64
CA THR A 205 5.82 -12.61 -7.62
C THR A 205 5.26 -12.60 -6.20
N PHE A 206 3.97 -12.26 -6.04
CA PHE A 206 3.22 -12.19 -4.79
C PHE A 206 3.98 -11.54 -3.62
N THR A 207 4.52 -10.33 -3.82
CA THR A 207 5.33 -9.63 -2.82
C THR A 207 5.11 -8.13 -2.86
N CYS A 208 5.14 -7.45 -1.72
CA CYS A 208 5.10 -5.99 -1.64
C CYS A 208 6.47 -5.34 -1.88
N THR A 209 7.50 -6.16 -2.11
CA THR A 209 8.89 -5.77 -2.42
C THR A 209 9.29 -6.29 -3.81
N PRO A 210 8.62 -5.84 -4.90
CA PRO A 210 8.87 -6.37 -6.25
C PRO A 210 10.32 -6.23 -6.72
N TYR A 211 11.03 -5.21 -6.23
CA TYR A 211 12.46 -4.99 -6.45
C TYR A 211 13.36 -6.09 -5.85
N LEU A 212 12.91 -6.83 -4.83
CA LEU A 212 13.59 -8.04 -4.31
C LEU A 212 13.17 -9.32 -5.06
N ALA A 213 12.25 -9.21 -6.01
CA ALA A 213 11.74 -10.31 -6.82
C ALA A 213 11.98 -10.12 -8.33
N GLY A 214 12.95 -9.28 -8.69
CA GLY A 214 13.44 -9.13 -10.05
C GLY A 214 12.73 -8.06 -10.91
N ASN A 215 11.70 -7.39 -10.40
CA ASN A 215 11.17 -6.18 -11.07
C ASN A 215 11.88 -4.94 -10.52
N LEU A 216 13.06 -4.68 -11.09
CA LEU A 216 13.97 -3.62 -10.69
C LEU A 216 14.12 -2.61 -11.85
N PRO A 217 13.30 -1.54 -11.88
CA PRO A 217 13.42 -0.51 -12.89
C PRO A 217 14.71 0.31 -12.74
N THR A 218 15.03 1.08 -13.78
CA THR A 218 16.19 1.97 -13.83
C THR A 218 15.85 3.39 -13.40
N PHE A 219 16.89 4.19 -13.11
CA PHE A 219 16.74 5.60 -12.76
C PHE A 219 16.03 6.37 -13.88
N GLY A 220 15.03 7.19 -13.53
CA GLY A 220 14.22 7.97 -14.47
C GLY A 220 13.16 7.16 -15.23
N GLU A 221 13.11 5.84 -15.08
CA GLU A 221 12.17 4.98 -15.80
C GLU A 221 10.72 5.21 -15.34
N HIS A 222 9.79 5.34 -16.29
CA HIS A 222 8.36 5.47 -15.99
C HIS A 222 7.71 4.10 -15.80
N ILE A 223 7.03 3.94 -14.67
CA ILE A 223 6.31 2.74 -14.26
C ILE A 223 4.96 3.13 -13.65
N CYS A 224 4.05 2.17 -13.45
CA CYS A 224 2.76 2.43 -12.80
C CYS A 224 2.55 1.43 -11.67
N TRP A 225 3.04 1.76 -10.48
CA TRP A 225 3.00 0.89 -9.30
C TRP A 225 1.96 1.36 -8.30
N GLY A 226 1.18 0.43 -7.75
CA GLY A 226 0.12 0.76 -6.79
C GLY A 226 0.38 0.36 -5.35
N GLU A 227 1.40 -0.44 -5.06
CA GLU A 227 1.74 -0.79 -3.66
C GLU A 227 2.50 0.35 -3.00
N SER A 228 1.92 0.95 -1.95
CA SER A 228 2.42 2.21 -1.39
C SER A 228 3.86 2.14 -0.88
N SER A 229 4.28 1.02 -0.27
CA SER A 229 5.67 0.86 0.15
C SER A 229 6.62 0.68 -1.03
N ALA A 230 6.16 0.07 -2.12
CA ALA A 230 6.96 -0.10 -3.33
C ALA A 230 7.10 1.22 -4.09
N VAL A 231 6.05 2.03 -4.14
CA VAL A 231 6.04 3.39 -4.72
C VAL A 231 7.05 4.29 -4.01
N SER A 232 6.95 4.40 -2.68
CA SER A 232 7.90 5.20 -1.90
C SER A 232 9.34 4.75 -2.12
N PHE A 233 9.58 3.44 -2.08
CA PHE A 233 10.90 2.87 -2.29
C PHE A 233 11.46 3.12 -3.69
N VAL A 234 10.67 2.90 -4.74
CA VAL A 234 11.15 2.97 -6.13
C VAL A 234 11.38 4.41 -6.58
N ASN A 235 10.55 5.35 -6.12
CA ASN A 235 10.77 6.77 -6.36
C ASN A 235 12.04 7.25 -5.65
N SER A 236 12.24 6.87 -4.39
CA SER A 236 13.33 7.36 -3.55
C SER A 236 14.66 6.67 -3.77
N VAL A 237 14.70 5.34 -3.69
CA VAL A 237 15.96 4.58 -3.61
C VAL A 237 16.46 4.17 -4.99
N ILE A 238 15.54 3.96 -5.94
CA ILE A 238 15.88 3.60 -7.32
C ILE A 238 15.87 4.84 -8.22
N GLY A 239 14.99 5.82 -7.95
CA GLY A 239 14.83 7.01 -8.78
C GLY A 239 13.95 6.79 -10.01
N ALA A 240 13.13 5.72 -10.03
CA ALA A 240 12.10 5.56 -11.05
C ALA A 240 10.94 6.55 -10.80
N ARG A 241 10.02 6.62 -11.76
CA ARG A 241 8.95 7.62 -11.83
C ARG A 241 7.58 6.93 -11.76
N THR A 242 6.86 7.08 -10.64
CA THR A 242 5.47 6.60 -10.49
C THR A 242 4.72 7.42 -9.45
N ASN A 243 3.42 7.60 -9.65
CA ASN A 243 2.51 8.06 -8.61
C ASN A 243 2.08 6.88 -7.72
N ARG A 244 1.27 7.17 -6.71
CA ARG A 244 0.50 6.23 -5.90
C ARG A 244 -0.72 5.77 -6.68
N GLU A 245 -0.55 4.70 -7.44
CA GLU A 245 -1.56 4.29 -8.39
C GLU A 245 -2.67 3.41 -7.78
N GLY A 246 -3.92 3.72 -8.11
CA GLY A 246 -5.07 2.93 -7.69
C GLY A 246 -4.96 1.48 -8.19
N SER A 247 -5.41 0.52 -7.38
CA SER A 247 -5.35 -0.92 -7.74
C SER A 247 -6.04 -1.26 -9.07
N ILE A 248 -7.14 -0.58 -9.38
CA ILE A 248 -7.85 -0.71 -10.67
C ILE A 248 -7.05 -0.06 -11.80
N LYS A 249 -6.45 1.12 -11.58
CA LYS A 249 -5.59 1.77 -12.57
C LYS A 249 -4.42 0.88 -12.97
N GLY A 250 -3.82 0.14 -12.04
CA GLY A 250 -2.77 -0.83 -12.36
C GLY A 250 -3.19 -1.84 -13.45
N ILE A 251 -4.42 -2.36 -13.40
CA ILE A 251 -4.96 -3.28 -14.41
C ILE A 251 -5.14 -2.57 -15.76
N VAL A 252 -5.66 -1.34 -15.72
CA VAL A 252 -5.87 -0.48 -16.90
C VAL A 252 -4.52 -0.18 -17.57
N ALA A 253 -3.57 0.38 -16.82
CA ALA A 253 -2.24 0.74 -17.30
C ALA A 253 -1.46 -0.49 -17.77
N ALA A 254 -1.59 -1.65 -17.10
CA ALA A 254 -0.95 -2.88 -17.56
C ALA A 254 -1.49 -3.36 -18.91
N THR A 255 -2.78 -3.09 -19.19
CA THR A 255 -3.44 -3.45 -20.45
C THR A 255 -3.14 -2.45 -21.57
N VAL A 256 -3.12 -1.15 -21.24
CA VAL A 256 -2.91 -0.07 -22.22
C VAL A 256 -1.42 0.15 -22.53
N GLY A 257 -0.55 0.03 -21.52
CA GLY A 257 0.90 0.26 -21.64
C GLY A 257 1.34 1.72 -21.42
N TYR A 258 0.42 2.58 -20.98
CA TYR A 258 0.64 4.00 -20.75
C TYR A 258 0.01 4.46 -19.43
N THR A 259 0.53 5.55 -18.88
CA THR A 259 -0.07 6.30 -17.76
C THR A 259 -0.02 7.81 -18.07
N PRO A 260 -0.95 8.62 -17.56
CA PRO A 260 -0.86 10.08 -17.67
C PRO A 260 0.44 10.62 -17.05
N LEU A 261 1.06 11.59 -17.72
CA LEU A 261 2.32 12.20 -17.28
C LEU A 261 2.07 13.39 -16.34
N TYR A 262 2.02 13.14 -15.04
CA TYR A 262 1.84 14.14 -13.98
C TYR A 262 2.42 13.66 -12.65
N GLY A 263 2.41 14.53 -11.62
CA GLY A 263 2.82 14.17 -10.28
C GLY A 263 4.28 13.74 -10.22
N LYS A 264 4.61 12.68 -9.48
CA LYS A 264 5.99 12.18 -9.30
C LYS A 264 6.66 11.63 -10.57
N HIS A 265 5.98 11.70 -11.72
CA HIS A 265 6.61 11.57 -13.03
C HIS A 265 7.35 12.82 -13.51
N LEU A 266 7.09 13.98 -12.93
CA LEU A 266 7.67 15.27 -13.27
C LEU A 266 8.76 15.65 -12.25
N ASP A 267 9.80 16.35 -12.68
CA ASP A 267 10.94 16.68 -11.81
C ASP A 267 10.59 17.75 -10.77
N GLU A 268 9.75 18.72 -11.14
CA GLU A 268 9.28 19.78 -10.25
C GLU A 268 8.45 19.24 -9.07
N GLU A 269 7.72 18.15 -9.27
CA GLU A 269 6.90 17.51 -8.23
C GLU A 269 7.74 16.68 -7.26
N ARG A 270 9.06 16.64 -7.45
CA ARG A 270 10.00 15.83 -6.67
C ARG A 270 10.98 16.67 -5.86
N ILE A 271 10.84 17.98 -5.95
CA ILE A 271 11.60 18.94 -5.15
C ILE A 271 11.20 18.76 -3.67
N PRO A 272 12.15 18.59 -2.75
CA PRO A 272 11.86 18.49 -1.33
C PRO A 272 11.27 19.79 -0.79
N ASN A 273 10.28 19.68 0.09
CA ASN A 273 9.65 20.82 0.76
C ASN A 273 9.72 20.74 2.29
N LEU A 274 10.24 19.64 2.84
CA LEU A 274 10.43 19.42 4.28
C LEU A 274 11.85 18.90 4.52
N LYS A 275 12.60 19.58 5.40
CA LYS A 275 13.91 19.13 5.88
C LYS A 275 13.72 18.38 7.20
N VAL A 276 14.24 17.15 7.28
CA VAL A 276 14.10 16.27 8.44
C VAL A 276 15.46 15.89 9.00
N ASP A 277 15.67 16.17 10.28
CA ASP A 277 16.81 15.68 11.04
C ASP A 277 16.39 14.45 11.87
N MET A 278 17.07 13.32 11.65
CA MET A 278 16.85 12.07 12.37
C MET A 278 18.15 11.54 12.98
N ALA A 279 19.09 12.43 13.28
CA ALA A 279 20.39 12.06 13.81
C ALA A 279 20.26 11.19 15.07
N GLY A 280 20.95 10.05 15.06
CA GLY A 280 20.98 9.11 16.19
C GLY A 280 19.97 7.96 16.10
N LEU A 281 18.96 8.03 15.23
CA LEU A 281 18.01 6.93 15.02
C LEU A 281 18.68 5.75 14.28
N LYS A 282 18.34 4.52 14.68
CA LYS A 282 18.94 3.28 14.17
C LYS A 282 17.96 2.11 14.15
N GLY A 283 18.20 1.19 13.22
CA GLY A 283 17.47 -0.06 13.12
C GLY A 283 16.10 0.09 12.48
N PHE A 284 15.59 -1.05 12.03
CA PHE A 284 14.34 -1.14 11.28
C PHE A 284 13.15 -0.45 11.98
N THR A 285 13.00 -0.68 13.28
CA THR A 285 11.80 -0.25 14.03
C THR A 285 11.77 1.27 14.21
N GLU A 286 12.91 1.89 14.54
CA GLU A 286 12.97 3.35 14.72
C GLU A 286 12.77 4.06 13.38
N PHE A 287 13.39 3.60 12.30
CA PHE A 287 13.12 4.14 10.95
C PHE A 287 11.67 3.95 10.52
N SER A 288 11.05 2.82 10.87
CA SER A 288 9.62 2.61 10.64
C SER A 288 8.75 3.59 11.44
N LEU A 289 9.10 3.90 12.68
CA LEU A 289 8.34 4.84 13.52
C LEU A 289 8.56 6.29 13.08
N ALA A 290 9.79 6.67 12.71
CA ALA A 290 10.10 7.98 12.14
C ALA A 290 9.30 8.24 10.85
N GLY A 291 9.26 7.24 9.95
CA GLY A 291 8.41 7.32 8.76
C GLY A 291 6.92 7.50 9.11
N TYR A 292 6.43 6.79 10.12
CA TYR A 292 5.04 6.95 10.60
C TYR A 292 4.75 8.37 11.07
N ILE A 293 5.62 8.95 11.91
CA ILE A 293 5.50 10.32 12.45
C ILE A 293 5.44 11.33 11.31
N ILE A 294 6.43 11.30 10.41
CA ILE A 294 6.54 12.25 9.29
C ILE A 294 5.32 12.16 8.39
N GLY A 295 4.88 10.94 8.03
CA GLY A 295 3.69 10.80 7.19
C GLY A 295 2.42 11.32 7.88
N ARG A 296 2.25 11.09 9.18
CA ARG A 296 1.08 11.58 9.92
C ARG A 296 1.03 13.11 9.95
N GLU A 297 2.17 13.76 10.20
CA GLU A 297 2.24 15.21 10.39
C GLU A 297 2.32 15.97 9.06
N TYR A 298 2.97 15.39 8.05
CA TYR A 298 3.24 16.01 6.75
C TYR A 298 2.80 15.12 5.58
N PRO A 299 1.50 14.77 5.45
CA PRO A 299 1.03 13.71 4.56
C PRO A 299 1.39 13.88 3.07
N SER A 300 1.60 15.11 2.60
CA SER A 300 1.92 15.40 1.19
C SER A 300 3.32 15.97 0.98
N ALA A 301 4.19 15.92 2.00
CA ALA A 301 5.55 16.41 1.85
C ALA A 301 6.40 15.52 0.95
N VAL A 302 7.49 16.10 0.45
CA VAL A 302 8.65 15.39 -0.07
C VAL A 302 9.77 15.62 0.96
N PRO A 303 9.98 14.69 1.91
CA PRO A 303 10.97 14.84 2.96
C PRO A 303 12.39 14.75 2.39
N PHE A 304 13.29 15.58 2.90
CA PHE A 304 14.73 15.47 2.72
C PHE A 304 15.37 15.21 4.07
N VAL A 305 15.93 14.01 4.23
CA VAL A 305 16.46 13.51 5.48
C VAL A 305 17.98 13.68 5.51
N GLU A 306 18.49 14.22 6.61
CA GLU A 306 19.92 14.39 6.89
C GLU A 306 20.34 13.67 8.17
N GLY A 307 21.66 13.52 8.37
CA GLY A 307 22.23 13.04 9.64
C GLY A 307 22.13 11.53 9.89
N VAL A 308 21.81 10.74 8.86
CA VAL A 308 21.65 9.28 8.97
C VAL A 308 22.46 8.52 7.91
N HIS A 309 22.81 7.27 8.23
CA HIS A 309 23.47 6.34 7.31
C HIS A 309 22.69 5.02 7.19
N PRO A 310 21.54 5.00 6.49
CA PRO A 310 20.63 3.88 6.53
C PRO A 310 21.09 2.71 5.64
N SER A 311 20.79 1.52 6.11
CA SER A 311 20.72 0.30 5.33
C SER A 311 19.50 0.29 4.39
N TYR A 312 19.51 -0.63 3.42
CA TYR A 312 18.40 -0.83 2.50
C TYR A 312 17.11 -1.24 3.23
N GLU A 313 17.23 -2.04 4.28
CA GLU A 313 16.15 -2.47 5.16
C GLU A 313 15.50 -1.29 5.92
N GLU A 314 16.31 -0.34 6.40
CA GLU A 314 15.83 0.87 7.08
C GLU A 314 15.13 1.82 6.10
N LEU A 315 15.67 2.03 4.90
CA LEU A 315 15.00 2.79 3.82
C LEU A 315 13.64 2.19 3.48
N LYS A 316 13.58 0.85 3.38
CA LYS A 316 12.34 0.10 3.15
C LYS A 316 11.33 0.29 4.28
N ALA A 317 11.78 0.24 5.53
CA ALA A 317 10.93 0.43 6.70
C ALA A 317 10.35 1.86 6.77
N PHE A 318 11.22 2.86 6.57
CA PHE A 318 10.88 4.27 6.55
C PHE A 318 9.82 4.60 5.50
N GLY A 319 10.10 4.30 4.23
CA GLY A 319 9.19 4.59 3.13
C GLY A 319 7.85 3.86 3.26
N ALA A 320 7.87 2.63 3.77
CA ALA A 320 6.64 1.86 3.98
C ALA A 320 5.72 2.49 5.03
N ALA A 321 6.27 2.96 6.15
CA ALA A 321 5.48 3.59 7.20
C ALA A 321 5.02 4.99 6.82
N ALA A 322 5.89 5.80 6.20
CA ALA A 322 5.56 7.15 5.71
C ALA A 322 4.44 7.12 4.66
N ALA A 323 4.49 6.15 3.74
CA ALA A 323 3.43 5.95 2.77
C ALA A 323 2.11 5.47 3.41
N ALA A 324 2.17 4.78 4.56
CA ALA A 324 0.99 4.25 5.24
C ALA A 324 0.28 5.28 6.14
N SER A 325 1.03 6.15 6.83
CA SER A 325 0.45 7.20 7.68
C SER A 325 0.11 8.48 6.90
N GLY A 326 0.95 8.85 5.93
CA GLY A 326 0.81 10.12 5.21
C GLY A 326 0.49 10.01 3.73
N GLY A 327 0.89 8.92 3.08
CA GLY A 327 0.85 8.86 1.62
C GLY A 327 2.10 9.45 0.96
N ILE A 328 3.21 9.56 1.70
CA ILE A 328 4.53 9.97 1.16
C ILE A 328 4.94 9.02 0.03
N GLU A 329 4.97 9.55 -1.19
CA GLU A 329 5.35 8.82 -2.42
C GLU A 329 6.84 8.87 -2.73
N LEU A 330 7.54 9.84 -2.14
CA LEU A 330 8.95 10.14 -2.40
C LEU A 330 9.54 10.85 -1.18
N PHE A 331 10.75 10.44 -0.84
CA PHE A 331 11.67 11.08 0.09
C PHE A 331 13.10 11.06 -0.47
N HIS A 332 13.94 11.96 0.00
CA HIS A 332 15.37 12.01 -0.31
C HIS A 332 16.16 11.82 0.98
N ILE A 333 17.29 11.12 0.91
CA ILE A 333 18.25 10.99 2.00
C ILE A 333 19.61 11.41 1.50
N GLU A 334 20.20 12.40 2.16
CA GLU A 334 21.49 12.98 1.81
C GLU A 334 22.57 11.89 1.67
N GLY A 335 23.23 11.83 0.50
CA GLY A 335 24.28 10.85 0.22
C GLY A 335 23.82 9.42 -0.09
N PHE A 336 22.52 9.11 -0.02
CA PHE A 336 21.99 7.76 -0.27
C PHE A 336 21.02 7.66 -1.43
N THR A 337 20.03 8.57 -1.52
CA THR A 337 19.07 8.54 -2.64
C THR A 337 19.66 9.26 -3.86
N PRO A 338 19.46 8.74 -5.09
CA PRO A 338 20.15 9.23 -6.29
C PRO A 338 19.89 10.70 -6.61
N GLU A 339 18.71 11.25 -6.29
CA GLU A 339 18.38 12.65 -6.58
C GLU A 339 18.79 13.63 -5.48
N ALA A 340 19.21 13.16 -4.29
CA ALA A 340 19.45 14.04 -3.13
C ALA A 340 20.49 15.13 -3.39
N HIS A 341 21.53 14.82 -4.18
CA HIS A 341 22.62 15.75 -4.48
C HIS A 341 22.19 16.96 -5.34
N ILE A 342 21.00 16.94 -5.92
CA ILE A 342 20.46 17.98 -6.80
C ILE A 342 19.90 19.15 -5.99
N PHE A 343 19.41 18.89 -4.78
CA PHE A 343 18.56 19.84 -4.05
C PHE A 343 19.34 20.63 -3.01
N SER A 344 19.07 21.94 -2.96
CA SER A 344 19.31 22.74 -1.77
C SER A 344 18.03 22.81 -0.94
N VAL A 345 18.13 22.49 0.35
CA VAL A 345 16.99 22.53 1.29
C VAL A 345 17.02 23.76 2.20
N SER A 346 17.81 24.76 1.85
CA SER A 346 17.84 26.04 2.56
C SER A 346 16.49 26.77 2.43
N GLY A 347 15.78 26.93 3.54
CA GLY A 347 14.49 27.63 3.60
C GLY A 347 13.26 26.71 3.67
N ASN A 348 13.45 25.40 3.57
CA ASN A 348 12.37 24.44 3.79
C ASN A 348 11.91 24.45 5.26
N GLU A 349 10.66 24.05 5.47
CA GLU A 349 10.15 23.73 6.81
C GLU A 349 11.02 22.64 7.45
N LYS A 350 11.20 22.70 8.77
CA LYS A 350 12.13 21.82 9.50
C LYS A 350 11.39 20.98 10.52
N LEU A 351 11.70 19.69 10.51
CA LEU A 351 11.28 18.74 11.52
C LEU A 351 12.52 18.05 12.11
N LYS A 352 12.55 17.89 13.42
CA LYS A 352 13.53 17.03 14.10
C LYS A 352 12.77 15.87 14.73
N VAL A 353 13.25 14.65 14.51
CA VAL A 353 12.68 13.43 15.10
C VAL A 353 13.72 12.83 16.04
N GLU A 354 13.40 12.80 17.33
CA GLU A 354 14.28 12.34 18.40
C GLU A 354 13.75 11.06 19.04
N GLY A 355 14.56 10.44 19.91
CA GLY A 355 14.19 9.20 20.59
C GLY A 355 12.91 9.29 21.42
N SER A 356 12.58 10.46 21.97
CA SER A 356 11.30 10.70 22.67
C SER A 356 10.10 10.53 21.74
N ASP A 357 10.18 11.07 20.52
CA ASP A 357 9.09 11.00 19.54
C ASP A 357 8.87 9.55 19.09
N ILE A 358 9.95 8.77 18.99
CA ILE A 358 9.89 7.33 18.69
C ILE A 358 9.18 6.55 19.81
N ILE A 359 9.45 6.89 21.07
CA ILE A 359 8.78 6.26 22.22
C ILE A 359 7.28 6.59 22.18
N GLU A 360 6.92 7.86 22.00
CA GLU A 360 5.52 8.31 21.92
C GLU A 360 4.76 7.63 20.78
N ALA A 361 5.33 7.59 19.56
CA ALA A 361 4.72 6.92 18.41
C ALA A 361 4.55 5.41 18.64
N ARG A 362 5.49 4.77 19.34
CA ARG A 362 5.40 3.35 19.70
C ARG A 362 4.25 3.10 20.67
N GLU A 363 4.09 3.97 21.66
CA GLU A 363 3.00 3.89 22.66
C GLU A 363 1.64 4.13 22.00
N GLU A 364 1.53 5.15 21.15
CA GLU A 364 0.32 5.44 20.38
C GLU A 364 -0.13 4.26 19.52
N LEU A 365 0.82 3.62 18.82
CA LEU A 365 0.52 2.51 17.93
C LEU A 365 0.25 1.19 18.68
N SER A 366 0.70 1.07 19.93
CA SER A 366 0.51 -0.12 20.75
C SER A 366 -0.79 -0.05 21.55
N SER A 367 -1.73 -0.96 21.32
CA SER A 367 -3.05 -0.97 21.99
C SER A 367 -3.14 -1.88 23.22
N TYR A 368 -2.09 -2.66 23.52
CA TYR A 368 -2.05 -3.52 24.69
C TYR A 368 -0.62 -3.76 25.19
N ASN A 369 -0.51 -4.27 26.42
CA ASN A 369 0.72 -4.83 26.97
C ASN A 369 0.42 -6.22 27.55
N GLY A 370 1.29 -7.19 27.30
CA GLY A 370 1.13 -8.57 27.75
C GLY A 370 1.55 -9.58 26.69
N ASP A 371 1.10 -10.82 26.85
CA ASP A 371 1.42 -11.91 25.93
C ASP A 371 0.56 -11.85 24.65
N PRO A 372 1.17 -11.97 23.45
CA PRO A 372 0.45 -12.04 22.18
C PRO A 372 -0.09 -13.44 21.88
N ASP A 373 -1.08 -13.50 20.98
CA ASP A 373 -1.49 -14.75 20.32
C ASP A 373 -0.55 -15.12 19.17
N LEU A 374 0.03 -14.09 18.52
CA LEU A 374 0.86 -14.20 17.34
C LEU A 374 1.95 -13.12 17.33
N ILE A 375 3.18 -13.54 17.05
CA ILE A 375 4.24 -12.64 16.60
C ILE A 375 4.24 -12.70 15.06
N ALA A 376 4.18 -11.56 14.39
CA ALA A 376 4.12 -11.47 12.94
C ALA A 376 5.08 -10.39 12.42
N VAL A 377 6.09 -10.78 11.65
CA VAL A 377 7.10 -9.86 11.08
C VAL A 377 7.24 -10.04 9.58
N GLY A 378 7.74 -9.03 8.88
CA GLY A 378 7.81 -9.01 7.40
C GLY A 378 6.79 -8.08 6.75
N CYS A 379 6.65 -6.87 7.29
CA CYS A 379 5.95 -5.77 6.62
C CYS A 379 6.85 -4.52 6.55
N PRO A 380 7.43 -4.21 5.38
CA PRO A 380 7.37 -4.97 4.12
C PRO A 380 8.04 -6.35 4.23
N HIS A 381 7.78 -7.25 3.26
CA HIS A 381 8.34 -8.61 3.23
C HIS A 381 9.85 -8.62 3.54
N LEU A 382 10.25 -9.60 4.35
CA LEU A 382 11.65 -9.75 4.78
C LEU A 382 12.55 -10.03 3.58
N SER A 383 13.67 -9.32 3.54
CA SER A 383 14.81 -9.56 2.66
C SER A 383 15.60 -10.77 3.13
N MET A 384 16.57 -11.19 2.32
CA MET A 384 17.51 -12.24 2.72
C MET A 384 18.28 -11.85 3.99
N LYS A 385 18.71 -10.59 4.10
CA LYS A 385 19.46 -10.09 5.27
C LYS A 385 18.62 -10.11 6.53
N GLU A 386 17.34 -9.69 6.46
CA GLU A 386 16.45 -9.70 7.63
C GLU A 386 16.15 -11.14 8.09
N LEU A 387 16.00 -12.09 7.17
CA LEU A 387 15.84 -13.51 7.53
C LEU A 387 17.09 -14.05 8.20
N MET A 388 18.28 -13.72 7.69
CA MET A 388 19.55 -14.14 8.29
C MET A 388 19.73 -13.54 9.69
N TYR A 389 19.43 -12.26 9.84
CA TYR A 389 19.49 -11.57 11.14
C TYR A 389 18.53 -12.19 12.16
N LEU A 390 17.28 -12.49 11.75
CA LEU A 390 16.33 -13.18 12.62
C LEU A 390 16.82 -14.59 13.02
N ALA A 391 17.46 -15.31 12.08
CA ALA A 391 18.01 -16.64 12.35
C ALA A 391 19.20 -16.57 13.33
N GLU A 392 20.01 -15.53 13.25
CA GLU A 392 21.10 -15.26 14.19
C GLU A 392 20.57 -14.97 15.59
N LEU A 393 19.61 -14.04 15.72
CA LEU A 393 19.01 -13.69 17.01
C LEU A 393 18.35 -14.89 17.71
N SER A 394 17.71 -15.76 16.92
CA SER A 394 16.99 -16.95 17.40
C SER A 394 17.85 -18.22 17.50
N ASN A 395 19.15 -18.13 17.20
CA ASN A 395 20.04 -19.28 17.23
C ASN A 395 20.12 -19.89 18.64
N GLY A 396 20.01 -21.22 18.72
CA GLY A 396 20.00 -21.95 19.99
C GLY A 396 18.79 -21.66 20.89
N LYS A 397 17.71 -21.07 20.34
CA LYS A 397 16.49 -20.75 21.09
C LYS A 397 15.24 -21.37 20.45
N ARG A 398 14.13 -21.32 21.16
CA ARG A 398 12.78 -21.71 20.71
C ARG A 398 11.77 -20.64 21.13
N THR A 399 10.88 -20.26 20.21
CA THR A 399 9.79 -19.34 20.53
C THR A 399 8.72 -20.03 21.40
N LYS A 400 8.17 -19.30 22.38
CA LYS A 400 7.06 -19.75 23.24
C LYS A 400 5.69 -19.47 22.63
N ILE A 401 5.63 -18.48 21.74
CA ILE A 401 4.41 -17.99 21.11
C ILE A 401 4.47 -18.38 19.63
N LYS A 402 3.31 -18.54 18.98
CA LYS A 402 3.29 -18.73 17.53
C LYS A 402 3.98 -17.54 16.85
N PHE A 403 4.96 -17.81 15.99
CA PHE A 403 5.74 -16.78 15.34
C PHE A 403 5.76 -17.00 13.82
N TRP A 404 5.19 -16.05 13.08
CA TRP A 404 5.15 -16.03 11.63
C TRP A 404 6.10 -14.97 11.05
N ALA A 405 6.96 -15.39 10.13
CA ALA A 405 7.84 -14.53 9.36
C ALA A 405 7.42 -14.55 7.88
N PHE A 406 7.13 -13.39 7.31
CA PHE A 406 6.62 -13.25 5.94
C PHE A 406 7.69 -12.73 4.98
N THR A 407 7.86 -13.43 3.86
CA THR A 407 8.82 -13.08 2.79
C THR A 407 8.25 -13.38 1.40
N SER A 408 8.99 -13.12 0.33
CA SER A 408 8.60 -13.53 -1.02
C SER A 408 9.04 -14.96 -1.33
N ARG A 409 8.38 -15.59 -2.32
CA ARG A 409 8.81 -16.92 -2.80
C ARG A 409 10.22 -16.87 -3.41
N SER A 410 10.60 -15.76 -4.04
CA SER A 410 11.93 -15.54 -4.61
C SER A 410 13.02 -15.51 -3.54
N VAL A 411 12.78 -14.82 -2.42
CA VAL A 411 13.73 -14.74 -1.29
C VAL A 411 13.78 -16.08 -0.55
N LEU A 412 12.62 -16.72 -0.32
CA LEU A 412 12.55 -18.03 0.32
C LEU A 412 13.37 -19.09 -0.44
N ALA A 413 13.31 -19.07 -1.78
CA ALA A 413 14.07 -19.98 -2.63
C ALA A 413 15.60 -19.83 -2.47
N GLN A 414 16.08 -18.63 -2.15
CA GLN A 414 17.50 -18.32 -1.96
C GLN A 414 17.99 -18.61 -0.53
N CYS A 415 17.08 -18.63 0.45
CA CYS A 415 17.40 -18.73 1.87
C CYS A 415 17.01 -20.07 2.53
N GLN A 416 16.99 -21.18 1.79
CA GLN A 416 16.51 -22.46 2.34
C GLN A 416 17.24 -22.91 3.62
N GLY A 417 18.56 -22.67 3.72
CA GLY A 417 19.35 -22.97 4.92
C GLY A 417 18.90 -22.14 6.13
N THR A 418 18.77 -20.83 5.93
CA THR A 418 18.27 -19.88 6.94
C THR A 418 16.84 -20.23 7.37
N VAL A 419 15.96 -20.60 6.44
CA VAL A 419 14.58 -21.02 6.75
C VAL A 419 14.58 -22.26 7.64
N LYS A 420 15.44 -23.24 7.40
CA LYS A 420 15.57 -24.41 8.29
C LYS A 420 16.02 -24.03 9.70
N MET A 421 16.89 -23.02 9.85
CA MET A 421 17.30 -22.52 11.16
C MET A 421 16.13 -21.85 11.90
N LEU A 422 15.36 -21.02 11.19
CA LEU A 422 14.16 -20.36 11.70
C LEU A 422 13.09 -21.39 12.12
N GLU A 423 12.82 -22.38 11.25
CA GLU A 423 11.84 -23.44 11.53
C GLU A 423 12.28 -24.31 12.72
N LYS A 424 13.58 -24.57 12.88
CA LYS A 424 14.10 -25.17 14.11
C LYS A 424 13.68 -24.30 15.29
N ALA A 425 13.95 -23.00 15.29
CA ALA A 425 13.57 -22.08 16.36
C ALA A 425 12.05 -21.94 16.62
N GLY A 426 11.20 -22.66 15.88
CA GLY A 426 9.73 -22.61 16.00
C GLY A 426 9.10 -21.48 15.19
N ILE A 427 9.87 -20.81 14.35
CA ILE A 427 9.41 -19.71 13.51
C ILE A 427 8.88 -20.28 12.19
N GLU A 428 7.62 -20.04 11.88
CA GLU A 428 7.01 -20.46 10.63
C GLU A 428 7.23 -19.40 9.56
N VAL A 429 7.96 -19.75 8.51
CA VAL A 429 8.18 -18.85 7.37
C VAL A 429 7.09 -19.08 6.31
N TYR A 430 6.36 -18.02 5.97
CA TYR A 430 5.32 -18.00 4.95
C TYR A 430 5.70 -17.07 3.80
N ALA A 431 5.23 -17.40 2.60
CA ALA A 431 5.42 -16.57 1.42
C ALA A 431 4.10 -16.26 0.73
N ASP A 432 4.15 -15.33 -0.23
CA ASP A 432 3.02 -14.90 -1.09
C ASP A 432 1.93 -14.11 -0.37
N THR A 433 2.09 -13.88 0.94
CA THR A 433 1.14 -13.16 1.78
C THR A 433 1.86 -12.46 2.93
N CYS A 434 1.18 -11.55 3.60
CA CYS A 434 1.63 -10.97 4.86
C CYS A 434 0.47 -10.83 5.85
N MET A 435 0.80 -10.49 7.09
CA MET A 435 -0.14 -10.26 8.19
C MET A 435 -1.23 -9.23 7.86
N VAL A 436 -0.92 -8.20 7.06
CA VAL A 436 -1.87 -7.13 6.73
C VAL A 436 -2.97 -7.62 5.79
N VAL A 437 -2.63 -8.48 4.84
CA VAL A 437 -3.57 -8.94 3.80
C VAL A 437 -4.19 -10.31 4.10
N SER A 438 -3.66 -11.02 5.09
CA SER A 438 -4.25 -12.26 5.62
C SER A 438 -5.45 -11.99 6.54
N PRO A 439 -6.49 -12.86 6.54
CA PRO A 439 -7.66 -12.72 7.42
C PRO A 439 -7.37 -13.25 8.84
N LEU A 440 -6.38 -12.66 9.53
CA LEU A 440 -5.91 -13.11 10.85
C LEU A 440 -7.04 -13.17 11.90
N GLU A 441 -7.96 -12.22 11.85
CA GLU A 441 -9.12 -12.12 12.71
C GLU A 441 -10.09 -13.30 12.54
N LYS A 442 -10.17 -13.87 11.33
CA LYS A 442 -11.05 -15.01 11.03
C LYS A 442 -10.46 -16.35 11.43
N ILE A 443 -9.13 -16.40 11.61
CA ILE A 443 -8.41 -17.61 12.03
C ILE A 443 -8.04 -17.59 13.51
N GLY A 444 -8.66 -16.68 14.28
CA GLY A 444 -8.67 -16.70 15.75
C GLY A 444 -7.64 -15.82 16.44
N PHE A 445 -6.81 -15.06 15.71
CA PHE A 445 -5.86 -14.14 16.34
C PHE A 445 -6.53 -12.82 16.73
N ARG A 446 -6.17 -12.30 17.92
CA ARG A 446 -6.65 -11.01 18.44
C ARG A 446 -5.51 -10.07 18.79
N ARG A 447 -4.47 -10.58 19.47
CA ARG A 447 -3.30 -9.81 19.93
C ARG A 447 -2.06 -10.18 19.13
N VAL A 448 -1.50 -9.20 18.42
CA VAL A 448 -0.35 -9.38 17.53
C VAL A 448 0.84 -8.54 17.99
N VAL A 449 2.05 -9.08 17.90
CA VAL A 449 3.30 -8.32 18.00
C VAL A 449 3.93 -8.18 16.62
N THR A 450 4.41 -6.98 16.28
CA THR A 450 5.14 -6.70 15.03
C THR A 450 6.27 -5.70 15.29
N ASN A 451 7.26 -5.63 14.41
CA ASN A 451 8.34 -4.63 14.44
C ASN A 451 8.13 -3.46 13.45
N SER A 452 6.90 -3.26 12.97
CA SER A 452 6.60 -2.40 11.83
C SER A 452 5.41 -1.50 12.13
N ALA A 453 5.60 -0.19 12.00
CA ALA A 453 4.53 0.79 12.17
C ALA A 453 3.47 0.67 11.07
N LYS A 454 3.87 0.35 9.82
CA LYS A 454 2.92 0.05 8.73
C LYS A 454 2.01 -1.13 9.10
N ALA A 455 2.60 -2.24 9.58
CA ALA A 455 1.80 -3.38 10.01
C ALA A 455 0.88 -3.02 11.17
N ALA A 456 1.40 -2.34 12.20
CA ALA A 456 0.60 -1.99 13.37
C ALA A 456 -0.61 -1.13 13.02
N LYS A 457 -0.42 -0.10 12.19
CA LYS A 457 -1.52 0.74 11.69
C LYS A 457 -2.59 -0.11 11.00
N TYR A 458 -2.23 -0.91 9.99
CA TYR A 458 -3.22 -1.65 9.22
C TYR A 458 -3.84 -2.82 9.98
N LEU A 459 -3.11 -3.49 10.88
CA LEU A 459 -3.68 -4.54 11.72
C LEU A 459 -4.74 -3.97 12.67
N ARG A 460 -4.56 -2.74 13.17
CA ARG A 460 -5.58 -2.05 13.96
C ARG A 460 -6.74 -1.57 13.09
N ASP A 461 -6.44 -0.76 12.08
CA ASP A 461 -7.46 -0.05 11.30
C ASP A 461 -8.28 -0.99 10.40
N LEU A 462 -7.62 -1.93 9.71
CA LEU A 462 -8.27 -2.82 8.74
C LEU A 462 -8.77 -4.13 9.36
N ARG A 463 -8.08 -4.64 10.38
CA ARG A 463 -8.37 -5.97 10.96
C ARG A 463 -9.00 -5.91 12.34
N GLY A 464 -9.02 -4.75 13.00
CA GLY A 464 -9.55 -4.61 14.35
C GLY A 464 -8.80 -5.46 15.37
N LEU A 465 -7.49 -5.66 15.17
CA LEU A 465 -6.63 -6.42 16.08
C LEU A 465 -5.94 -5.51 17.08
N ASP A 466 -5.64 -6.07 18.24
CA ASP A 466 -4.76 -5.44 19.21
C ASP A 466 -3.30 -5.64 18.79
N VAL A 467 -2.52 -4.57 18.79
CA VAL A 467 -1.13 -4.61 18.31
C VAL A 467 -0.17 -4.04 19.34
N MET A 468 1.02 -4.64 19.46
CA MET A 468 2.15 -4.11 20.22
C MET A 468 3.37 -4.06 19.29
N ILE A 469 4.06 -2.91 19.27
CA ILE A 469 5.28 -2.73 18.47
C ILE A 469 6.51 -2.98 19.32
N LEU A 470 7.37 -3.91 18.88
CA LEU A 470 8.66 -4.19 19.53
C LEU A 470 9.77 -4.39 18.49
N PRO A 471 11.02 -3.92 18.76
CA PRO A 471 12.19 -4.32 17.99
C PRO A 471 12.39 -5.84 17.98
N LEU A 472 13.00 -6.39 16.91
CA LEU A 472 13.20 -7.83 16.76
C LEU A 472 14.01 -8.43 17.91
N GLU A 473 15.00 -7.70 18.39
CA GLU A 473 15.87 -8.05 19.51
C GLU A 473 15.05 -8.20 20.79
N GLU A 474 14.10 -7.28 21.02
CA GLU A 474 13.21 -7.32 22.17
C GLU A 474 12.18 -8.45 22.06
N ILE A 475 11.63 -8.67 20.86
CA ILE A 475 10.74 -9.82 20.57
C ILE A 475 11.44 -11.13 20.93
N VAL A 476 12.67 -11.32 20.45
CA VAL A 476 13.45 -12.53 20.72
C VAL A 476 13.79 -12.65 22.20
N LYS A 477 14.21 -11.56 22.85
CA LYS A 477 14.51 -11.54 24.29
C LYS A 477 13.31 -11.92 25.15
N ARG A 478 12.10 -11.45 24.80
CA ARG A 478 10.90 -11.60 25.62
C ARG A 478 10.20 -12.94 25.39
N PHE A 479 10.15 -13.42 24.14
CA PHE A 479 9.29 -14.54 23.75
C PHE A 479 10.02 -15.83 23.37
N PHE A 480 11.34 -15.92 23.61
CA PHE A 480 12.11 -17.15 23.36
C PHE A 480 12.68 -17.74 24.66
N ILE A 481 12.95 -19.05 24.62
CA ILE A 481 13.70 -19.82 25.62
C ILE A 481 14.92 -20.46 24.97
N SER A 482 15.95 -20.68 25.79
CA SER A 482 17.14 -21.48 25.42
C SER A 482 16.81 -22.96 25.35
#